data_AF-A0A383BF23-F1
#
_entry.id   AF-A0A383BF23-F1
#
_cell.length_a   1.000
_cell.length_b   1.000
_cell.length_c   1.000
_cell.angle_alpha   90.00
_cell.angle_beta   90.00
_cell.angle_gamma   90.00
#
_symmetry.space_group_name_H-M   'P 1'
#
loop_
_entity.id
_entity.type
_entity.pdbx_description
1 polymer ?
#
loop_
_entity_poly.entity_id
_entity_poly.type
_entity_poly.pdbx_seq_one_letter_code
_entity_poly.pdbx_strand_id
1 'polypeptide(L)' 'VTYPLIAREGWSRILLVLGLAGAVHAVAGFWIALPFWILWILVLQFFRDPPRSVPDLAGGVVAPAHGRVVGIHPDH' A
#
# COMPACT_ATOMS: atom_id res chain seq x y z
N VAL A 1 -9.65 -14.60 13.08
CA VAL A 1 -8.33 -13.96 12.90
C VAL A 1 -8.57 -12.50 12.58
N THR A 2 -8.07 -11.58 13.39
CA THR A 2 -8.16 -10.14 13.09
C THR A 2 -7.24 -9.85 11.91
N TYR A 3 -7.80 -9.52 10.76
CA TYR A 3 -7.01 -9.11 9.59
C TYR A 3 -6.54 -7.67 9.81
N PRO A 4 -5.22 -7.38 9.76
CA PRO A 4 -4.74 -6.01 9.87
C PRO A 4 -5.21 -5.19 8.67
N LEU A 5 -5.81 -4.03 8.92
CA LEU A 5 -6.33 -3.14 7.86
C LEU A 5 -5.20 -2.47 7.04
N ILE A 6 -4.01 -2.37 7.63
CA ILE A 6 -2.83 -1.70 7.06
C ILE A 6 -1.67 -2.68 7.10
N ALA A 7 -0.95 -2.79 5.97
CA ALA A 7 0.27 -3.56 5.87
C ALA A 7 1.31 -3.05 6.87
N ARG A 8 1.97 -3.97 7.59
CA ARG A 8 2.90 -3.62 8.67
C ARG A 8 4.06 -2.74 8.17
N GLU A 9 4.50 -2.98 6.95
CA GLU A 9 5.59 -2.29 6.26
C GLU A 9 5.20 -0.87 5.82
N GLY A 10 3.90 -0.58 5.78
CA GLY A 10 3.36 0.71 5.37
C GLY A 10 3.46 1.80 6.43
N TRP A 11 3.50 1.44 7.71
CA TRP A 11 3.45 2.41 8.82
C TRP A 11 4.54 3.47 8.77
N SER A 12 5.78 3.09 8.48
CA SER A 12 6.90 4.04 8.39
C SER A 12 6.67 5.10 7.31
N ARG A 13 6.16 4.68 6.14
CA ARG A 13 5.91 5.55 4.99
C ARG A 13 4.69 6.44 5.21
N ILE A 14 3.62 5.87 5.78
CA ILE A 14 2.41 6.61 6.14
C ILE A 14 2.74 7.73 7.14
N LEU A 15 3.48 7.41 8.20
CA LEU A 15 3.86 8.39 9.23
C LEU A 15 4.82 9.45 8.70
N LEU A 16 5.78 9.07 7.85
CA LEU A 16 6.70 10.02 7.20
C LEU A 16 5.94 11.06 6.37
N VAL A 17 5.04 10.60 5.49
CA VAL A 17 4.30 11.50 4.61
C VAL A 17 3.27 12.32 5.39
N LEU A 18 2.68 11.75 6.46
CA LEU A 18 1.82 12.50 7.37
C LEU A 18 2.56 13.64 8.05
N GLY A 19 3.75 13.36 8.58
CA GLY A 19 4.61 14.37 9.22
C GLY A 19 5.00 15.48 8.25
N LEU A 20 5.36 15.13 7.01
CA LEU A 20 5.67 16.11 5.97
C LEU A 20 4.45 16.98 5.61
N ALA A 21 3.27 16.37 5.40
CA ALA A 21 2.05 17.11 5.09
C ALA A 21 1.66 18.06 6.24
N GLY A 22 1.76 17.60 7.50
CA GLY A 22 1.52 18.40 8.68
C GLY A 22 2.50 19.55 8.85
N ALA A 23 3.80 19.31 8.61
CA ALA A 23 4.83 20.33 8.67
C ALA A 23 4.60 21.43 7.63
N VAL A 24 4.34 21.06 6.38
CA VAL A 24 4.04 22.03 5.30
C VAL A 24 2.77 22.80 5.60
N HIS A 25 1.73 22.14 6.12
CA HIS A 25 0.49 22.81 6.54
C HIS A 25 0.78 23.87 7.60
N ALA A 26 1.58 23.54 8.62
CA ALA A 26 1.88 24.45 9.72
C ALA A 26 2.68 25.69 9.28
N VAL A 27 3.60 25.57 8.31
CA VAL A 27 4.49 26.69 7.90
C VAL A 27 4.01 27.47 6.69
N ALA A 28 3.33 26.81 5.75
CA ALA A 28 2.99 27.37 4.43
C ALA A 28 1.47 27.46 4.18
N GLY A 29 0.65 26.94 5.11
CA GLY A 29 -0.80 26.99 5.03
C GLY A 29 -1.41 25.88 4.15
N PHE A 30 -2.75 25.82 4.17
CA PHE A 30 -3.52 24.73 3.59
C PHE A 30 -3.30 24.54 2.08
N TRP A 31 -3.34 25.63 1.30
CA TRP A 31 -3.26 25.55 -0.17
C TRP A 31 -1.93 24.97 -0.67
N ILE A 32 -0.82 25.31 -0.02
CA ILE A 32 0.50 24.77 -0.35
C ILE A 32 0.64 23.32 0.14
N ALA A 33 0.02 22.99 1.27
CA ALA A 33 0.03 21.64 1.82
C ALA A 33 -0.87 20.64 1.08
N LEU A 34 -1.86 21.11 0.32
CA LEU A 34 -2.84 20.28 -0.38
C LEU A 34 -2.22 19.11 -1.19
N PRO A 35 -1.19 19.30 -2.06
CA PRO A 35 -0.56 18.18 -2.75
C PRO A 35 0.05 17.13 -1.82
N PHE A 36 0.57 17.53 -0.66
CA PHE A 36 1.12 16.61 0.33
C PHE A 36 0.03 15.81 1.06
N TRP A 37 -1.12 16.44 1.34
CA TRP A 37 -2.29 15.73 1.87
C TRP A 37 -2.84 14.71 0.88
N ILE A 38 -2.91 15.05 -0.41
CA ILE A 38 -3.31 14.11 -1.47
C ILE A 38 -2.33 12.94 -1.52
N LEU A 39 -1.02 13.21 -1.51
CA LEU A 39 0.00 12.16 -1.47
C LEU A 39 -0.15 11.26 -0.25
N TRP A 40 -0.39 11.83 0.94
CA TRP A 40 -0.63 11.05 2.15
C TRP A 40 -1.81 10.10 2.00
N ILE A 41 -2.93 10.57 1.44
CA ILE A 41 -4.10 9.73 1.15
C ILE A 41 -3.73 8.59 0.19
N LEU A 42 -2.98 8.88 -0.88
CA LEU A 42 -2.55 7.84 -1.83
C LEU A 42 -1.66 6.78 -1.17
N VAL A 43 -0.72 7.20 -0.32
CA VAL A 43 0.16 6.29 0.43
C VAL A 43 -0.64 5.44 1.42
N LEU A 44 -1.59 6.04 2.13
CA LEU A 44 -2.51 5.31 3.02
C LEU A 44 -3.30 4.25 2.26
N GLN A 45 -3.83 4.60 1.09
CA GLN A 45 -4.60 3.69 0.25
C GLN A 45 -3.73 2.59 -0.37
N PHE A 46 -2.47 2.87 -0.70
CA PHE A 46 -1.52 1.88 -1.24
C PHE A 46 -1.19 0.78 -0.21
N PHE A 47 -1.01 1.16 1.05
CA PHE A 47 -0.68 0.21 2.13
C PHE A 47 -1.91 -0.38 2.83
N ARG A 48 -3.12 -0.05 2.39
CA ARG A 48 -4.32 -0.75 2.84
C ARG A 48 -4.20 -2.21 2.44
N ASP A 49 -4.33 -3.10 3.41
CA ASP A 49 -4.28 -4.54 3.19
C ASP A 49 -5.71 -5.11 3.15
N PRO A 50 -6.30 -5.33 1.96
CA PRO A 50 -7.63 -5.93 1.86
C PRO A 50 -7.58 -7.41 2.27
N PRO A 51 -8.64 -7.94 2.91
CA PRO A 51 -8.73 -9.37 3.20
C PRO A 51 -8.57 -10.20 1.91
N ARG A 52 -7.66 -11.18 1.93
CA ARG A 52 -7.45 -12.12 0.81
C ARG A 52 -7.80 -13.53 1.26
N SER A 53 -8.67 -14.19 0.50
CA SER A 53 -8.90 -15.62 0.61
C SER A 53 -7.81 -16.36 -0.16
N VAL A 54 -6.94 -17.08 0.54
CA VAL A 54 -5.97 -17.99 -0.11
C VAL A 54 -6.59 -19.38 -0.13
N PRO A 55 -6.64 -20.06 -1.29
CA PRO A 55 -7.10 -21.44 -1.37
C PRO A 55 -6.24 -22.37 -0.51
N ASP A 56 -6.87 -23.27 0.25
CA ASP A 56 -6.19 -24.30 1.02
C ASP A 56 -5.90 -25.51 0.12
N LEU A 57 -4.70 -25.57 -0.45
CA LEU A 57 -4.30 -26.60 -1.40
C LEU A 57 -2.92 -27.17 -1.01
N ALA A 58 -2.86 -28.47 -0.69
CA ALA A 58 -1.61 -29.14 -0.34
C ALA A 58 -0.63 -29.09 -1.53
N GLY A 59 0.53 -28.43 -1.34
CA GLY A 59 1.52 -28.23 -2.40
C GLY A 59 1.09 -27.26 -3.51
N GLY A 60 0.02 -26.49 -3.32
CA GLY A 60 -0.49 -25.57 -4.32
C GLY A 60 0.36 -24.32 -4.47
N VAL A 61 0.66 -23.94 -5.72
CA VAL A 61 1.23 -22.64 -6.07
C VAL A 61 0.07 -21.71 -6.47
N VAL A 62 -0.01 -20.55 -5.83
CA VAL A 62 -1.04 -19.53 -6.12
C VAL A 62 -0.45 -18.39 -6.95
N ALA A 63 -1.32 -17.67 -7.66
CA ALA A 63 -0.90 -16.49 -8.41
C ALA A 63 -0.31 -15.43 -7.45
N PRO A 64 0.87 -14.84 -7.75
CA PRO A 64 1.53 -13.89 -6.87
C PRO A 64 0.84 -12.50 -6.88
N ALA A 65 0.17 -12.16 -7.98
CA ALA A 65 -0.48 -10.88 -8.19
C ALA A 65 -1.70 -11.01 -9.11
N HIS A 66 -2.59 -10.02 -9.04
CA HIS A 66 -3.65 -9.85 -10.03
C HIS A 66 -3.05 -9.33 -11.33
N GLY A 67 -3.29 -10.03 -12.44
CA GLY A 67 -2.76 -9.66 -13.74
C GLY A 67 -3.12 -10.68 -14.81
N ARG A 68 -2.63 -10.44 -16.03
CA ARG A 68 -2.77 -11.37 -17.14
C ARG A 68 -1.44 -12.11 -17.32
N VAL A 69 -1.48 -13.45 -17.29
CA VAL A 69 -0.34 -14.27 -17.70
C VAL A 69 -0.14 -14.10 -19.21
N VAL A 70 1.04 -13.62 -19.62
CA VAL A 70 1.38 -13.39 -21.04
C VAL A 70 2.36 -14.42 -21.59
N GLY A 71 2.99 -15.21 -20.73
CA GLY A 71 3.92 -16.26 -21.12
C GLY A 71 4.45 -17.00 -19.90
N ILE A 72 4.77 -18.27 -20.10
CA ILE A 72 5.44 -19.13 -19.13
C ILE A 72 6.64 -19.72 -19.89
N HIS A 73 7.84 -19.54 -19.37
CA HIS A 73 9.06 -20.00 -20.02
C HIS A 73 9.86 -20.86 -19.04
N PRO A 74 10.45 -21.96 -19.52
CA PRO A 74 11.45 -22.67 -18.72
C PRO A 74 12.63 -21.74 -18.46
N ASP A 75 13.20 -21.87 -17.27
CA ASP A 75 14.54 -21.39 -16.94
C ASP A 75 15.57 -22.03 -17.89
N HIS A 76 16.58 -21.24 -18.27
CA HIS A 76 17.57 -21.59 -19.29
C HIS A 76 18.35 -22.87 -18.98
#